data_AF-A0A0V0GTY7-F1
#
_entry.id   AF-A0A0V0GTY7-F1
#
_cell.length_a   1.000
_cell.length_b   1.000
_cell.length_c   1.000
_cell.angle_alpha   90.00
_cell.angle_beta   90.00
_cell.angle_gamma   90.00
#
_symmetry.space_group_name_H-M   'P 1'
#
loop_
_entity.id
_entity.type
_entity.pdbx_description
1 polymer ?
#
loop_
_entity_poly.entity_id
_entity_poly.type
_entity_poly.pdbx_seq_one_letter_code
_entity_poly.pdbx_strand_id
1 'polypeptide(L)'
;MISISFGYRFIPLYEDAISIASFGAMMKGVLVSTSAGNRGPSVGSLSNGSPWILCVASGHTDRRFSGTLTLGNGLRIRGWSLFPARAFVRDSPVILQQDSGRL
;
A
#
# COMPACT_ATOMS: atom_id res chain seq x y z
N MET A 1 -15.10 18.03 7.98
CA MET A 1 -14.79 16.69 7.45
C MET A 1 -13.98 15.93 8.48
N ILE A 2 -14.14 14.61 8.58
CA ILE A 2 -13.37 13.71 9.44
C ILE A 2 -12.59 12.74 8.55
N SER A 3 -11.34 12.46 8.89
CA SER A 3 -10.48 11.49 8.19
C SER A 3 -10.04 10.38 9.14
N ILE A 4 -10.28 9.13 8.76
CA ILE A 4 -9.98 7.96 9.60
C ILE A 4 -9.26 6.90 8.77
N SER A 5 -8.01 6.61 9.10
CA SER A 5 -7.22 5.56 8.43
C SER A 5 -7.21 4.27 9.26
N PHE A 6 -8.40 3.79 9.63
CA PHE A 6 -8.61 2.62 10.46
C PHE A 6 -9.88 1.88 10.00
N GLY A 7 -10.04 0.60 10.37
CA GLY A 7 -11.20 -0.21 10.00
C GLY A 7 -11.28 -1.52 10.77
N TYR A 8 -12.49 -1.96 11.09
CA TYR A 8 -12.79 -3.29 11.63
C TYR A 8 -13.40 -4.19 10.56
N ARG A 9 -13.41 -5.51 10.77
CA ARG A 9 -14.01 -6.49 9.84
C ARG A 9 -14.78 -7.53 10.62
N PHE A 10 -15.75 -8.16 9.95
CA PHE A 10 -16.57 -9.25 10.49
C PHE A 10 -17.45 -8.83 11.68
N ILE A 11 -17.90 -7.59 11.68
CA ILE A 11 -18.80 -7.01 12.69
C ILE A 11 -20.01 -6.41 11.95
N PRO A 12 -21.24 -6.64 12.41
CA PRO A 12 -22.43 -6.00 11.83
C PRO A 12 -22.44 -4.49 12.08
N LEU A 13 -23.17 -3.74 11.25
CA LEU A 13 -23.15 -2.26 11.27
C LEU A 13 -23.49 -1.63 12.64
N TYR A 14 -24.37 -2.27 13.42
CA TYR A 14 -24.80 -1.77 14.73
C TYR A 14 -23.77 -2.03 15.85
N GLU A 15 -22.71 -2.77 15.58
CA GLU A 15 -21.57 -2.99 16.49
C GLU A 15 -20.28 -2.33 15.95
N ASP A 16 -20.28 -1.86 14.70
CA ASP A 16 -19.15 -1.16 14.11
C ASP A 16 -19.12 0.30 14.57
N ALA A 17 -18.19 0.60 15.48
CA ALA A 17 -17.99 1.94 16.02
C ALA A 17 -17.75 3.01 14.95
N ILE A 18 -17.04 2.68 13.86
CA ILE A 18 -16.78 3.62 12.75
C ILE A 18 -18.08 3.86 12.00
N SER A 19 -18.86 2.81 11.74
CA SER A 19 -20.16 2.92 11.07
C SER A 19 -21.13 3.79 11.86
N ILE A 20 -21.29 3.52 13.17
CA ILE A 20 -22.18 4.26 14.07
C ILE A 20 -21.77 5.74 14.16
N ALA A 21 -20.49 6.02 14.42
CA ALA A 21 -20.00 7.39 14.53
C ALA A 21 -20.14 8.16 13.20
N SER A 22 -19.88 7.49 12.07
CA SER A 22 -20.00 8.09 10.75
C SER A 22 -21.44 8.40 10.37
N PHE A 23 -22.39 7.56 10.79
CA PHE A 23 -23.81 7.84 10.60
C PHE A 23 -24.22 9.12 11.34
N GLY A 24 -23.80 9.28 12.60
CA GLY A 24 -24.01 10.50 13.38
C GLY A 24 -23.36 11.73 12.73
N ALA A 25 -22.15 11.60 12.20
CA ALA A 25 -21.45 12.66 11.48
C ALA A 25 -22.20 13.09 10.20
N MET A 26 -22.66 12.12 9.39
CA MET A 26 -23.45 12.38 8.19
C MET A 26 -24.73 13.16 8.53
N MET A 27 -25.44 12.78 9.60
CA MET A 27 -26.64 13.47 10.07
C MET A 27 -26.39 14.93 10.49
N LYS A 28 -25.14 15.30 10.76
CA LYS A 28 -24.71 16.67 11.07
C LYS A 28 -24.02 17.36 9.89
N GLY A 29 -24.12 16.80 8.68
CA GLY A 29 -23.50 17.37 7.48
C GLY A 29 -21.97 17.24 7.45
N VAL A 30 -21.39 16.32 8.24
CA VAL A 30 -19.95 16.09 8.30
C VAL A 30 -19.59 14.83 7.52
N LEU A 31 -18.91 15.02 6.38
CA LEU A 31 -18.35 13.91 5.60
C LEU A 31 -17.26 13.16 6.38
N VAL A 32 -17.30 11.82 6.34
CA VAL A 32 -16.26 10.95 6.87
C VAL A 32 -15.58 10.20 5.74
N SER A 33 -14.25 10.38 5.60
CA SER A 33 -13.41 9.62 4.69
C SER A 33 -12.68 8.52 5.45
N THR A 34 -12.74 7.29 4.92
CA THR A 34 -12.07 6.12 5.51
C THR A 34 -11.30 5.31 4.48
N SER A 35 -10.30 4.53 4.91
CA SER A 35 -9.61 3.58 4.02
C SER A 35 -10.45 2.31 3.81
N ALA A 36 -10.40 1.72 2.61
CA ALA A 36 -11.02 0.42 2.34
C ALA A 36 -10.36 -0.73 3.11
N GLY A 37 -9.08 -0.56 3.49
CA GLY A 37 -8.24 -1.55 4.14
C GLY A 37 -7.24 -2.21 3.18
N ASN A 38 -6.25 -2.92 3.73
CA ASN A 38 -5.10 -3.48 2.98
C ASN A 38 -5.14 -5.01 2.85
N ARG A 39 -6.33 -5.62 2.94
CA ARG A 39 -6.52 -7.08 2.92
C ARG A 39 -6.97 -7.66 1.58
N GLY A 40 -6.86 -6.88 0.51
CA GLY A 40 -7.03 -7.38 -0.87
C GLY A 40 -6.03 -8.49 -1.22
N PRO A 41 -6.14 -9.12 -2.39
CA PRO A 41 -7.00 -8.75 -3.53
C PRO A 41 -8.35 -9.49 -3.58
N SER A 42 -8.65 -10.38 -2.63
CA SER A 42 -9.88 -11.18 -2.65
C SER A 42 -11.15 -10.32 -2.59
N VAL A 43 -12.20 -10.77 -3.27
CA VAL A 43 -13.54 -10.15 -3.23
C VAL A 43 -14.06 -10.09 -1.79
N GLY A 44 -14.73 -8.99 -1.41
CA GLY A 44 -15.29 -8.82 -0.06
C GLY A 44 -14.25 -8.58 1.05
N SER A 45 -13.05 -8.14 0.68
CA SER A 45 -11.96 -7.91 1.65
C SER A 45 -11.97 -6.54 2.35
N LEU A 46 -12.83 -5.62 1.92
CA LEU A 46 -12.93 -4.25 2.47
C LEU A 46 -13.52 -4.22 3.89
N SER A 47 -13.29 -3.11 4.60
CA SER A 47 -13.68 -2.93 6.01
C SER A 47 -14.78 -1.87 6.20
N ASN A 48 -14.62 -0.67 5.62
CA ASN A 48 -15.48 0.49 5.90
C ASN A 48 -16.55 0.73 4.83
N GLY A 49 -17.26 -0.32 4.43
CA GLY A 49 -18.22 -0.31 3.31
C GLY A 49 -19.61 0.27 3.62
N SER A 50 -19.77 1.10 4.66
CA SER A 50 -21.08 1.65 5.03
C SER A 50 -21.55 2.72 4.02
N PRO A 51 -22.85 2.80 3.67
CA PRO A 51 -23.34 3.74 2.65
C PRO A 51 -23.07 5.22 2.92
N TRP A 52 -22.94 5.60 4.19
CA TRP A 52 -22.71 6.97 4.65
C TRP A 52 -21.22 7.35 4.81
N ILE A 53 -20.31 6.47 4.36
CA ILE A 53 -18.86 6.67 4.43
C ILE A 53 -18.28 6.80 3.03
N LEU A 54 -17.38 7.76 2.84
CA LEU A 54 -16.51 7.77 1.66
C LEU A 54 -15.39 6.74 1.88
N CYS A 55 -15.58 5.53 1.32
CA CYS A 55 -14.64 4.42 1.39
C CYS A 55 -13.60 4.53 0.27
N VAL A 56 -12.33 4.75 0.63
CA VAL A 56 -11.24 5.09 -0.31
C VAL A 56 -10.32 3.90 -0.55
N ALA A 57 -10.18 3.49 -1.80
CA ALA A 57 -9.19 2.51 -2.25
C ALA A 57 -7.80 3.15 -2.48
N SER A 58 -6.76 2.32 -2.53
CA SER A 58 -5.38 2.76 -2.80
C SER A 58 -4.99 2.47 -4.24
N GLY A 59 -4.33 3.45 -4.88
CA GLY A 59 -3.79 3.34 -6.24
C GLY A 59 -2.35 3.85 -6.31
N HIS A 60 -1.63 3.43 -7.35
CA HIS A 60 -0.28 3.91 -7.61
C HIS A 60 -0.30 5.26 -8.34
N THR A 61 0.75 6.05 -8.12
CA THR A 61 1.06 7.22 -8.95
C THR A 61 2.11 6.85 -10.01
N ASP A 62 2.44 7.78 -10.89
CA ASP A 62 3.52 7.64 -11.88
C ASP A 62 4.94 7.74 -11.26
N ARG A 63 5.04 8.26 -10.02
CA ARG A 63 6.31 8.41 -9.30
C ARG A 63 6.99 7.07 -9.04
N ARG A 64 8.30 7.01 -9.29
CA ARG A 64 9.17 5.86 -8.96
C ARG A 64 10.48 6.33 -8.33
N PHE A 65 10.92 5.61 -7.30
CA PHE A 65 12.24 5.79 -6.66
C PHE A 65 13.23 4.80 -7.27
N SER A 66 14.40 5.25 -7.71
CA SER A 66 15.28 4.42 -8.55
C SER A 66 16.67 4.27 -7.97
N GLY A 67 17.15 3.02 -7.95
CA GLY A 67 18.56 2.69 -7.95
C GLY A 67 18.92 2.18 -9.35
N THR A 68 19.79 2.91 -10.06
CA THR A 68 20.24 2.48 -11.40
C THR A 68 21.36 1.45 -11.25
N LEU A 69 21.13 0.24 -11.76
CA LEU A 69 22.14 -0.81 -11.82
C LEU A 69 22.91 -0.67 -13.14
N THR A 70 24.23 -0.51 -13.05
CA THR A 70 25.13 -0.55 -14.20
C THR A 70 26.02 -1.79 -14.05
N LEU A 71 25.92 -2.71 -15.00
CA LEU A 71 26.72 -3.94 -15.02
C LEU A 71 28.08 -3.68 -15.67
N GLY A 72 29.06 -4.55 -15.39
CA GLY A 72 30.41 -4.46 -15.95
C GLY A 72 30.47 -4.56 -17.48
N ASN A 73 29.41 -5.11 -18.12
CA ASN A 73 29.27 -5.16 -19.59
C ASN A 73 28.63 -3.90 -20.19
N GLY A 74 28.40 -2.85 -19.39
CA GLY A 74 27.80 -1.59 -19.84
C GLY A 74 26.26 -1.58 -19.86
N LEU A 75 25.59 -2.69 -19.58
CA LEU A 75 24.13 -2.73 -19.49
C LEU A 75 23.65 -1.86 -18.32
N ARG A 76 22.69 -0.97 -18.59
CA ARG A 76 22.08 -0.08 -17.61
C ARG A 76 20.62 -0.43 -17.41
N ILE A 77 20.25 -0.73 -16.16
CA ILE A 77 18.90 -1.12 -15.77
C ILE A 77 18.38 -0.11 -14.74
N ARG A 78 17.22 0.48 -15.02
CA ARG A 78 16.52 1.35 -14.07
C ARG A 78 15.71 0.50 -13.08
N GLY A 79 16.36 0.09 -12.00
CA GLY A 79 15.71 -0.63 -10.89
C GLY A 79 14.91 0.30 -9.97
N TRP A 80 14.36 -0.29 -8.90
CA TRP A 80 13.66 0.41 -7.83
C TRP A 80 14.45 0.29 -6.51
N SER A 81 14.61 1.40 -5.79
CA SER A 81 15.28 1.42 -4.48
C SER A 81 14.79 2.60 -3.66
N LEU A 82 14.65 2.38 -2.35
CA LEU A 82 14.30 3.38 -1.33
C LEU A 82 15.41 3.55 -0.29
N PHE A 83 16.64 3.11 -0.59
CA PHE A 83 17.73 3.21 0.37
C PHE A 83 17.90 4.68 0.83
N PRO A 84 17.84 4.97 2.14
CA PRO A 84 17.59 6.32 2.65
C PRO A 84 18.83 7.23 2.64
N ALA A 85 19.96 6.75 2.12
CA ALA A 85 21.21 7.48 2.07
C ALA A 85 21.88 7.32 0.70
N ARG A 86 22.94 8.09 0.44
CA ARG A 86 23.74 7.95 -0.77
C ARG A 86 24.75 6.81 -0.59
N ALA A 87 24.30 5.56 -0.80
CA ALA A 87 25.20 4.41 -0.80
C ALA A 87 26.26 4.56 -1.90
N PHE A 88 27.52 4.26 -1.54
CA PHE A 88 28.60 4.16 -2.51
C PHE A 88 28.88 2.69 -2.80
N VAL A 89 28.27 2.19 -3.89
CA VAL A 89 28.53 0.85 -4.43
C VAL A 89 28.93 1.05 -5.88
N ARG A 90 30.19 0.79 -6.20
CA ARG A 90 30.78 1.04 -7.51
C ARG A 90 31.71 -0.12 -7.86
N ASP A 91 31.61 -0.58 -9.11
CA ASP A 91 32.49 -1.59 -9.71
C ASP A 91 32.72 -2.81 -8.79
N SER A 92 31.67 -3.19 -8.07
CA SER A 92 31.71 -4.25 -7.07
C SER A 92 31.39 -5.60 -7.70
N PRO A 93 32.05 -6.70 -7.27
CA PRO A 93 31.82 -8.02 -7.85
C PRO A 93 30.37 -8.46 -7.65
N VAL A 94 29.71 -8.88 -8.73
CA VAL A 94 28.39 -9.49 -8.69
C VAL A 94 28.58 -11.00 -8.79
N ILE A 95 28.05 -11.73 -7.81
CA ILE A 95 28.12 -13.18 -7.75
C ILE A 95 26.69 -13.70 -7.89
N LEU A 96 26.45 -14.52 -8.91
CA LEU A 96 25.21 -15.28 -9.06
C LEU A 96 25.49 -16.71 -8.63
N GLN A 97 25.01 -17.08 -7.44
CA GLN A 97 25.09 -18.46 -6.99
C GLN A 97 23.82 -19.17 -7.43
N GLN A 98 23.90 -19.90 -8.54
CA GLN A 98 22.80 -20.71 -9.06
C GLN A 98 23.28 -22.15 -9.24
N ASP A 99 23.58 -22.84 -8.13
CA ASP A 99 23.87 -24.27 -8.16
C ASP A 99 23.23 -24.98 -6.95
N SER A 100 22.12 -25.68 -7.23
CA SER A 100 21.76 -26.91 -6.53
C SER A 100 21.91 -28.04 -7.56
N GLY A 101 23.06 -28.71 -7.50
CA GLY A 101 23.62 -29.51 -8.58
C GLY A 101 22.82 -30.71 -9.10
N ARG A 102 23.26 -31.18 -10.26
CA ARG A 102 23.26 -32.59 -10.70
C ARG A 102 24.25 -32.71 -11.87
N LEU A 103 25.44 -33.23 -11.55
CA LEU A 103 26.18 -34.09 -12.48
C LEU A 103 25.39 -35.39 -12.66
#